data_AF-A0A2X3V285-F1
#
_entry.id   AF-A0A2X3V285-F1
#
_cell.length_a   1.000
_cell.length_b   1.000
_cell.length_c   1.000
_cell.angle_alpha   90.00
_cell.angle_beta   90.00
_cell.angle_gamma   90.00
#
_symmetry.space_group_name_H-M   'P 1'
#
loop_
_entity.id
_entity.type
_entity.pdbx_description
1 polymer ?
#
loop_
_entity_poly.entity_id
_entity_poly.type
_entity_poly.pdbx_seq_one_letter_code
_entity_poly.pdbx_strand_id
1 'polypeptide(L)'
;MKKIFSASVALLAAVTLAACSNNHSSVTSKSSESKAASSSVKKSSKSSSKESNSSSSSTSSSANLETPDFVLVTDEEIANATTIGDLKTVYNKLADNYIKYSGEIREKLPESERADFDKEAEEGLKAFEESKQTLSDQLSQYGSDDLEVPAEVRDPFLQNLKEKRDKLVNVLKMSYLFVSNMPKKQ
;
A
#
# COMPACT_ATOMS: atom_id res chain seq x y z
N MET A 1 2.98 13.53 26.26
CA MET A 1 4.35 13.14 25.84
C MET A 1 4.24 12.14 24.70
N LYS A 2 5.28 12.03 23.85
CA LYS A 2 5.43 11.07 22.73
C LYS A 2 4.47 11.30 21.55
N LYS A 3 5.00 11.94 20.49
CA LYS A 3 4.41 12.03 19.17
C LYS A 3 4.82 10.81 18.33
N ILE A 4 3.86 9.97 17.98
CA ILE A 4 3.77 9.05 16.84
C ILE A 4 2.24 8.94 16.65
N PHE A 5 1.63 9.20 15.50
CA PHE A 5 2.02 8.89 14.13
C PHE A 5 1.92 10.14 13.23
N SER A 6 3.01 10.47 12.53
CA SER A 6 3.02 11.46 11.46
C SER A 6 3.95 10.95 10.37
N ALA A 7 3.40 10.09 9.52
CA ALA A 7 4.05 9.54 8.33
C ALA A 7 2.98 9.02 7.36
N SER A 8 3.14 9.31 6.07
CA SER A 8 2.39 8.80 4.90
C SER A 8 1.09 9.49 4.45
N VAL A 9 1.08 10.83 4.35
CA VAL A 9 0.28 11.54 3.32
C VAL A 9 1.25 12.16 2.30
N ALA A 10 1.80 11.33 1.41
CA ALA A 10 2.69 11.75 0.32
C ALA A 10 2.88 10.62 -0.71
N LEU A 11 1.84 10.29 -1.52
CA LEU A 11 2.02 9.40 -2.67
C LEU A 11 0.96 9.55 -3.78
N LEU A 12 0.73 10.79 -4.20
CA LEU A 12 0.15 11.13 -5.50
C LEU A 12 1.17 11.95 -6.30
N ALA A 13 2.29 11.31 -6.65
CA ALA A 13 3.24 11.85 -7.62
C ALA A 13 2.69 11.63 -9.04
N ALA A 14 2.46 12.72 -9.77
CA ALA A 14 1.87 12.67 -11.10
C ALA A 14 2.76 11.91 -12.10
N VAL A 15 2.19 10.92 -12.78
CA VAL A 15 2.77 10.37 -14.01
C VAL A 15 2.31 11.25 -15.16
N THR A 16 3.03 12.32 -15.42
CA THR A 16 2.85 13.10 -16.65
C THR A 16 3.40 12.29 -17.82
N LEU A 17 2.51 11.63 -18.57
CA LEU A 17 2.82 11.06 -19.89
C LEU A 17 3.09 12.20 -20.90
N ALA A 18 4.29 12.78 -20.82
CA ALA A 18 4.77 13.77 -21.78
C ALA A 18 5.14 13.10 -23.11
N ALA A 19 4.13 12.65 -23.85
CA ALA A 19 4.25 12.25 -25.25
C ALA A 19 4.41 13.48 -26.17
N CYS A 20 5.40 14.33 -25.88
CA CYS A 20 5.82 15.41 -26.76
C CYS A 20 6.92 14.92 -27.71
N SER A 21 6.52 14.07 -28.65
CA SER A 21 7.31 13.86 -29.87
C SER A 21 7.30 15.16 -30.67
N ASN A 22 8.44 15.87 -30.68
CA ASN A 22 9.03 16.52 -31.85
C ASN A 22 10.08 17.58 -31.43
N ASN A 23 11.37 17.24 -31.51
CA ASN A 23 12.28 18.14 -32.23
C ASN A 23 13.58 17.47 -32.71
N HIS A 24 13.93 17.80 -33.95
CA HIS A 24 15.28 17.95 -34.50
C HIS A 24 16.29 16.77 -34.52
N SER A 25 16.25 16.06 -35.63
CA SER A 25 17.38 15.75 -36.53
C SER A 25 18.84 16.02 -36.07
N SER A 26 19.67 14.99 -36.33
CA SER A 26 21.03 15.05 -36.92
C SER A 26 22.31 14.98 -36.06
N VAL A 27 23.32 14.33 -36.68
CA VAL A 27 24.79 14.44 -36.49
C VAL A 27 25.51 13.49 -35.51
N THR A 28 25.80 12.29 -36.03
CA THR A 28 27.10 11.57 -36.07
C THR A 28 27.97 11.29 -34.81
N SER A 29 28.14 9.98 -34.56
CA SER A 29 29.41 9.23 -34.69
C SER A 29 30.58 9.31 -33.68
N LYS A 30 31.18 8.12 -33.48
CA LYS A 30 32.51 7.78 -32.90
C LYS A 30 32.60 7.87 -31.36
N SER A 31 32.81 6.74 -30.67
CA SER A 31 34.13 6.13 -30.33
C SER A 31 34.68 6.74 -29.03
N SER A 32 35.22 6.02 -28.04
CA SER A 32 35.72 4.64 -28.01
C SER A 32 35.80 4.11 -26.57
N GLU A 33 35.77 2.78 -26.42
CA GLU A 33 36.66 1.97 -25.56
C GLU A 33 36.87 2.33 -24.06
N SER A 34 36.56 1.37 -23.19
CA SER A 34 37.52 0.69 -22.28
C SER A 34 37.23 0.65 -20.77
N LYS A 35 37.49 -0.56 -20.22
CA LYS A 35 37.93 -0.93 -18.86
C LYS A 35 36.99 -0.67 -17.65
N ALA A 36 37.00 -1.46 -16.57
CA ALA A 36 37.35 -2.85 -16.21
C ALA A 36 37.65 -2.88 -14.70
N ALA A 37 37.44 -4.05 -14.05
CA ALA A 37 37.84 -4.38 -12.67
C ALA A 37 37.12 -3.61 -11.52
N SER A 38 37.00 -4.08 -10.28
CA SER A 38 36.96 -5.39 -9.58
C SER A 38 37.47 -5.20 -8.15
N SER A 39 37.02 -6.05 -7.21
CA SER A 39 37.58 -6.29 -5.86
C SER A 39 37.23 -5.23 -4.78
N SER A 40 36.66 -5.61 -3.62
CA SER A 40 37.28 -6.14 -2.36
C SER A 40 37.84 -5.02 -1.47
N VAL A 41 37.78 -4.97 -0.13
CA VAL A 41 37.89 -5.94 0.99
C VAL A 41 37.21 -5.37 2.26
N LYS A 42 36.47 -6.12 3.10
CA LYS A 42 36.88 -6.91 4.31
C LYS A 42 37.65 -6.19 5.45
N LYS A 43 37.01 -6.22 6.65
CA LYS A 43 37.57 -6.42 8.02
C LYS A 43 37.98 -5.18 8.87
N SER A 44 37.22 -4.98 9.96
CA SER A 44 37.68 -4.56 11.30
C SER A 44 37.04 -5.51 12.35
N SER A 45 37.36 -5.42 13.65
CA SER A 45 36.80 -6.31 14.71
C SER A 45 36.98 -5.80 16.15
N LYS A 46 36.20 -6.38 17.09
CA LYS A 46 36.36 -6.33 18.58
C LYS A 46 35.89 -4.99 19.22
N SER A 47 35.37 -4.86 20.45
CA SER A 47 35.27 -5.70 21.69
C SER A 47 34.02 -5.25 22.49
N SER A 48 33.09 -6.10 22.96
CA SER A 48 33.01 -6.88 24.23
C SER A 48 32.93 -6.09 25.56
N SER A 49 32.12 -6.61 26.51
CA SER A 49 31.84 -6.13 27.91
C SER A 49 30.66 -5.15 28.04
N LYS A 50 29.72 -5.22 29.02
CA LYS A 50 29.50 -6.18 30.13
C LYS A 50 28.03 -6.16 30.62
N GLU A 51 27.54 -7.32 31.05
CA GLU A 51 26.40 -7.65 31.95
C GLU A 51 25.32 -6.60 32.31
N SER A 52 24.05 -6.99 32.14
CA SER A 52 23.04 -6.94 33.22
C SER A 52 21.93 -7.95 32.90
N ASN A 53 21.89 -9.06 33.64
CA ASN A 53 20.96 -10.16 33.40
C ASN A 53 19.67 -9.97 34.21
N SER A 54 18.63 -9.41 33.58
CA SER A 54 17.27 -9.39 34.12
C SER A 54 16.34 -10.21 33.20
N SER A 55 16.55 -11.52 33.22
CA SER A 55 15.74 -12.49 32.48
C SER A 55 14.36 -12.69 33.11
N SER A 56 13.50 -11.67 33.04
CA SER A 56 12.05 -11.84 33.17
C SER A 56 11.54 -12.40 31.84
N SER A 57 11.75 -13.70 31.60
CA SER A 57 11.17 -14.40 30.46
C SER A 57 9.67 -14.61 30.70
N SER A 58 8.91 -13.53 30.57
CA SER A 58 7.49 -13.63 30.27
C SER A 58 7.38 -14.20 28.85
N THR A 59 7.42 -15.53 28.76
CA THR A 59 6.85 -16.26 27.63
C THR A 59 5.36 -15.98 27.60
N SER A 60 5.00 -14.82 27.05
CA SER A 60 3.65 -14.55 26.61
C SER A 60 3.34 -15.60 25.56
N SER A 61 2.52 -16.58 25.94
CA SER A 61 1.98 -17.57 25.03
C SER A 61 1.42 -16.83 23.81
N SER A 62 2.09 -16.93 22.67
CA SER A 62 1.51 -16.50 21.40
C SER A 62 0.35 -17.44 21.12
N ALA A 63 -0.82 -17.10 21.66
CA ALA A 63 -2.08 -17.60 21.15
C ALA A 63 -2.04 -17.32 19.65
N ASN A 64 -2.04 -18.38 18.85
CA ASN A 64 -2.00 -18.27 17.40
C ASN A 64 -3.38 -17.78 16.96
N LEU A 65 -3.60 -16.47 17.10
CA LEU A 65 -4.82 -15.78 16.74
C LEU A 65 -4.88 -15.78 15.22
N GLU A 66 -5.60 -16.77 14.67
CA GLU A 66 -5.91 -16.82 13.25
C GLU A 66 -6.61 -15.53 12.85
N THR A 67 -5.88 -14.69 12.10
CA THR A 67 -6.46 -13.51 11.46
C THR A 67 -7.40 -13.98 10.36
N PRO A 68 -8.62 -13.42 10.26
CA PRO A 68 -9.48 -13.69 9.12
C PRO A 68 -8.77 -13.29 7.82
N ASP A 69 -9.08 -14.00 6.73
CA ASP A 69 -8.49 -13.67 5.44
C ASP A 69 -9.29 -12.56 4.76
N PHE A 70 -8.76 -11.33 4.86
CA PHE A 70 -9.35 -10.14 4.28
C PHE A 70 -9.10 -10.10 2.76
N VAL A 71 -10.11 -10.48 1.97
CA VAL A 71 -10.04 -10.46 0.51
C VAL A 71 -10.57 -9.14 -0.03
N LEU A 72 -9.69 -8.18 -0.29
CA LEU A 72 -10.09 -6.88 -0.86
C LEU A 72 -10.42 -6.98 -2.35
N VAL A 73 -9.50 -7.55 -3.15
CA VAL A 73 -9.68 -7.91 -4.58
C VAL A 73 -8.73 -9.09 -4.87
N THR A 74 -9.17 -10.08 -5.65
CA THR A 74 -8.32 -11.24 -5.97
C THR A 74 -7.25 -10.90 -7.03
N ASP A 75 -6.20 -11.72 -7.15
CA ASP A 75 -5.21 -11.56 -8.22
C ASP A 75 -5.79 -11.79 -9.62
N GLU A 76 -6.83 -12.62 -9.73
CA GLU A 76 -7.57 -12.90 -10.95
C GLU A 76 -8.41 -11.69 -11.38
N GLU A 77 -9.15 -11.08 -10.45
CA GLU A 77 -9.92 -9.86 -10.72
C GLU A 77 -9.04 -8.69 -11.17
N ILE A 78 -7.83 -8.57 -10.61
CA ILE A 78 -6.85 -7.58 -11.05
C ILE A 78 -6.27 -7.94 -12.42
N ALA A 79 -5.94 -9.21 -12.68
CA ALA A 79 -5.36 -9.64 -13.95
C ALA A 79 -6.34 -9.56 -15.13
N ASN A 80 -7.63 -9.74 -14.88
CA ASN A 80 -8.69 -9.66 -15.88
C ASN A 80 -9.10 -8.23 -16.23
N ALA A 81 -8.59 -7.21 -15.53
CA ALA A 81 -8.97 -5.82 -15.75
C ALA A 81 -8.22 -5.22 -16.95
N THR A 82 -8.83 -5.28 -18.14
CA THR A 82 -8.22 -4.84 -19.41
C THR A 82 -8.71 -3.48 -19.89
N THR A 83 -9.92 -3.06 -19.53
CA THR A 83 -10.52 -1.79 -19.96
C THR A 83 -10.43 -0.70 -18.89
N ILE A 84 -10.64 0.56 -19.29
CA ILE A 84 -10.76 1.70 -18.37
C ILE A 84 -11.83 1.46 -17.29
N GLY A 85 -12.98 0.89 -17.68
CA GLY A 85 -14.08 0.53 -16.80
C GLY A 85 -13.68 -0.54 -15.78
N ASP A 86 -12.91 -1.54 -16.19
CA ASP A 86 -12.42 -2.57 -15.27
C ASP A 86 -11.42 -1.99 -14.26
N LEU A 87 -10.48 -1.13 -14.70
CA LEU A 87 -9.51 -0.49 -13.81
C LEU A 87 -10.21 0.36 -12.73
N LYS A 88 -11.24 1.12 -13.11
CA LYS A 88 -12.12 1.85 -12.17
C LYS A 88 -12.84 0.89 -11.22
N THR A 89 -13.42 -0.18 -11.76
CA THR A 89 -14.21 -1.16 -10.99
C THR A 89 -13.36 -1.89 -9.95
N VAL A 90 -12.18 -2.36 -10.34
CA VAL A 90 -11.21 -3.02 -9.45
C VAL A 90 -10.73 -2.08 -8.34
N TYR A 91 -10.43 -0.82 -8.66
CA TYR A 91 -10.04 0.15 -7.65
C TYR A 91 -11.18 0.51 -6.69
N ASN A 92 -12.40 0.68 -7.20
CA ASN A 92 -13.57 0.94 -6.37
C ASN A 92 -13.84 -0.23 -5.42
N LYS A 93 -13.82 -1.47 -5.93
CA LYS A 93 -13.97 -2.69 -5.13
C LYS A 93 -12.92 -2.82 -4.04
N LEU A 94 -11.66 -2.46 -4.32
CA LEU A 94 -10.57 -2.43 -3.34
C LEU A 94 -10.91 -1.51 -2.15
N ALA A 95 -11.36 -0.28 -2.45
CA ALA A 95 -11.71 0.70 -1.44
C ALA A 95 -12.97 0.29 -0.65
N ASP A 96 -14.02 -0.16 -1.34
CA ASP A 96 -15.31 -0.50 -0.74
C ASP A 96 -15.19 -1.71 0.20
N ASN A 97 -14.42 -2.74 -0.19
CA ASN A 97 -14.11 -3.86 0.70
C ASN A 97 -13.21 -3.45 1.88
N TYR A 98 -12.28 -2.50 1.69
CA TYR A 98 -11.44 -2.01 2.80
C TYR A 98 -12.26 -1.24 3.83
N ILE A 99 -13.16 -0.37 3.39
CA ILE A 99 -14.11 0.36 4.26
C ILE A 99 -15.00 -0.64 5.01
N LYS A 100 -15.57 -1.63 4.31
CA LYS A 100 -16.39 -2.69 4.90
C LYS A 100 -15.66 -3.43 6.03
N TYR A 101 -14.47 -3.96 5.77
CA TYR A 101 -13.70 -4.70 6.78
C TYR A 101 -13.21 -3.81 7.93
N SER A 102 -12.93 -2.54 7.66
CA SER A 102 -12.63 -1.56 8.73
C SER A 102 -13.83 -1.37 9.66
N GLY A 103 -15.06 -1.34 9.11
CA GLY A 103 -16.31 -1.36 9.88
C GLY A 103 -16.51 -2.65 10.68
N GLU A 104 -16.20 -3.82 10.12
CA GLU A 104 -16.25 -5.10 10.86
C GLU A 104 -15.23 -5.17 12.02
N ILE A 105 -14.07 -4.52 11.89
CA ILE A 105 -13.09 -4.37 12.97
C ILE A 105 -13.58 -3.35 14.01
N ARG A 106 -14.16 -2.22 13.58
CA ARG A 106 -14.79 -1.22 14.47
C ARG A 106 -15.86 -1.85 15.35
N GLU A 107 -16.67 -2.77 14.82
CA GLU A 107 -17.70 -3.45 15.63
C GLU A 107 -17.13 -4.33 16.76
N LYS A 108 -15.82 -4.61 16.76
CA LYS A 108 -15.13 -5.30 17.87
C LYS A 108 -14.55 -4.33 18.92
N LEU A 109 -14.48 -3.03 18.64
CA LEU A 109 -14.02 -2.02 19.60
C LEU A 109 -15.04 -1.82 20.74
N PRO A 110 -14.57 -1.52 21.97
CA PRO A 110 -15.42 -1.03 23.06
C PRO A 110 -16.19 0.22 22.62
N GLU A 111 -17.44 0.36 23.06
CA GLU A 111 -18.31 1.49 22.68
C GLU A 111 -17.67 2.86 22.98
N SER A 112 -16.93 2.97 24.08
CA SER A 112 -16.18 4.16 24.49
C SER A 112 -15.06 4.58 23.52
N GLU A 113 -14.61 3.68 22.65
CA GLU A 113 -13.48 3.91 21.72
C GLU A 113 -13.96 4.01 20.26
N ARG A 114 -15.22 3.62 19.97
CA ARG A 114 -15.82 3.69 18.62
C ARG A 114 -15.96 5.12 18.11
N ALA A 115 -16.32 6.07 18.97
CA ALA A 115 -16.54 7.47 18.57
C ALA A 115 -15.24 8.18 18.15
N ASP A 116 -14.13 7.90 18.83
CA ASP A 116 -12.82 8.41 18.43
C ASP A 116 -12.32 7.72 17.14
N PHE A 117 -12.56 6.40 17.00
CA PHE A 117 -12.29 5.68 15.76
C PHE A 117 -13.08 6.25 14.58
N ASP A 118 -14.38 6.52 14.73
CA ASP A 118 -15.22 7.08 13.65
C ASP A 118 -14.69 8.42 13.17
N LYS A 119 -14.26 9.27 14.10
CA LYS A 119 -13.71 10.59 13.80
C LYS A 119 -12.37 10.51 13.05
N GLU A 120 -11.50 9.56 13.39
CA GLU A 120 -10.25 9.32 12.66
C GLU A 120 -10.52 8.64 11.29
N ALA A 121 -11.52 7.75 11.24
CA ALA A 121 -11.95 7.08 10.02
C ALA A 121 -12.64 8.02 9.03
N GLU A 122 -13.31 9.09 9.48
CA GLU A 122 -13.98 10.09 8.62
C GLU A 122 -12.99 10.77 7.66
N GLU A 123 -11.83 11.23 8.16
CA GLU A 123 -10.78 11.82 7.32
C GLU A 123 -10.21 10.80 6.32
N GLY A 124 -10.01 9.56 6.77
CA GLY A 124 -9.54 8.46 5.93
C GLY A 124 -10.54 8.07 4.83
N LEU A 125 -11.82 7.98 5.15
CA LEU A 125 -12.90 7.63 4.23
C LEU A 125 -13.08 8.71 3.16
N LYS A 126 -13.06 9.99 3.58
CA LYS A 126 -13.07 11.14 2.65
C LYS A 126 -11.87 11.09 1.69
N ALA A 127 -10.68 10.77 2.17
CA ALA A 127 -9.49 10.61 1.32
C ALA A 127 -9.62 9.40 0.34
N PHE A 128 -10.27 8.31 0.75
CA PHE A 128 -10.59 7.19 -0.15
C PHE A 128 -11.61 7.59 -1.24
N GLU A 129 -12.68 8.30 -0.89
CA GLU A 129 -13.68 8.78 -1.86
C GLU A 129 -13.07 9.77 -2.87
N GLU A 130 -12.30 10.75 -2.40
CA GLU A 130 -11.56 11.68 -3.26
C GLU A 130 -10.57 10.94 -4.17
N SER A 131 -9.92 9.87 -3.70
CA SER A 131 -9.02 9.06 -4.50
C SER A 131 -9.76 8.21 -5.55
N LYS A 132 -10.92 7.65 -5.22
CA LYS A 132 -11.81 6.96 -6.19
C LYS A 132 -12.25 7.90 -7.30
N GLN A 133 -12.72 9.10 -6.93
CA GLN A 133 -13.13 10.12 -7.89
C GLN A 133 -11.94 10.58 -8.74
N THR A 134 -10.81 10.94 -8.13
CA THR A 134 -9.61 11.41 -8.84
C THR A 134 -9.12 10.38 -9.85
N LEU A 135 -9.10 9.09 -9.50
CA LEU A 135 -8.74 8.02 -10.44
C LEU A 135 -9.76 7.92 -11.57
N SER A 136 -11.06 7.95 -11.25
CA SER A 136 -12.11 7.90 -12.27
C SER A 136 -12.02 9.06 -13.25
N ASP A 137 -11.81 10.28 -12.76
CA ASP A 137 -11.70 11.50 -13.57
C ASP A 137 -10.41 11.50 -14.41
N GLN A 138 -9.30 10.97 -13.87
CA GLN A 138 -8.07 10.76 -14.63
C GLN A 138 -8.24 9.72 -15.73
N LEU A 139 -8.82 8.56 -15.44
CA LEU A 139 -9.04 7.52 -16.44
C LEU A 139 -10.03 7.95 -17.53
N SER A 140 -11.09 8.69 -17.18
CA SER A 140 -12.09 9.19 -18.13
C SER A 140 -11.53 10.19 -19.16
N GLN A 141 -10.36 10.81 -18.90
CA GLN A 141 -9.70 11.69 -19.87
C GLN A 141 -9.05 10.92 -21.03
N TYR A 142 -8.83 9.60 -20.89
CA TYR A 142 -8.22 8.77 -21.94
C TYR A 142 -9.25 8.13 -22.88
N GLY A 143 -10.51 8.00 -22.47
CA GLY A 143 -11.58 7.46 -23.32
C GLY A 143 -12.81 6.99 -22.55
N SER A 144 -13.67 6.27 -23.27
CA SER A 144 -14.82 5.55 -22.71
C SER A 144 -14.38 4.39 -21.82
N ASP A 145 -15.27 3.92 -20.95
CA ASP A 145 -15.00 2.80 -20.06
C ASP A 145 -14.65 1.50 -20.82
N ASP A 146 -15.23 1.28 -22.01
CA ASP A 146 -14.93 0.12 -22.87
C ASP A 146 -13.56 0.17 -23.56
N LEU A 147 -12.76 1.25 -23.39
CA LEU A 147 -11.46 1.37 -24.04
C LEU A 147 -10.44 0.42 -23.38
N GLU A 148 -9.89 -0.51 -24.17
CA GLU A 148 -8.78 -1.36 -23.75
C GLU A 148 -7.51 -0.55 -23.47
N VAL A 149 -6.85 -0.83 -22.34
CA VAL A 149 -5.61 -0.19 -21.93
C VAL A 149 -4.41 -1.06 -22.33
N PRO A 150 -3.45 -0.54 -23.12
CA PRO A 150 -2.26 -1.28 -23.54
C PRO A 150 -1.48 -1.85 -22.34
N ALA A 151 -0.96 -3.08 -22.49
CA ALA A 151 -0.28 -3.81 -21.43
C ALA A 151 0.90 -3.03 -20.82
N GLU A 152 1.61 -2.26 -21.65
CA GLU A 152 2.76 -1.43 -21.26
C GLU A 152 2.41 -0.34 -20.22
N VAL A 153 1.15 0.12 -20.22
CA VAL A 153 0.63 1.13 -19.27
C VAL A 153 -0.19 0.46 -18.17
N ARG A 154 -0.98 -0.56 -18.53
CA ARG A 154 -1.86 -1.32 -17.64
C ARG A 154 -1.07 -2.12 -16.60
N ASP A 155 -0.06 -2.88 -17.00
CA ASP A 155 0.59 -3.84 -16.10
C ASP A 155 1.34 -3.16 -14.93
N PRO A 156 2.05 -2.02 -15.12
CA PRO A 156 2.60 -1.22 -14.01
C PRO A 156 1.52 -0.68 -13.06
N PHE A 157 0.35 -0.29 -13.60
CA PHE A 157 -0.79 0.16 -12.80
C PHE A 157 -1.37 -0.98 -11.96
N LEU A 158 -1.62 -2.14 -12.57
CA LEU A 158 -2.12 -3.35 -11.89
C LEU A 158 -1.14 -3.83 -10.80
N GLN A 159 0.17 -3.77 -11.07
CA GLN A 159 1.20 -4.08 -10.07
C GLN A 159 1.16 -3.10 -8.88
N ASN A 160 1.03 -1.79 -9.13
CA ASN A 160 0.86 -0.81 -8.06
C ASN A 160 -0.42 -1.05 -7.24
N LEU A 161 -1.50 -1.51 -7.89
CA LEU A 161 -2.76 -1.84 -7.25
C LEU A 161 -2.63 -3.09 -6.36
N LYS A 162 -1.91 -4.13 -6.79
CA LYS A 162 -1.56 -5.29 -5.95
C LYS A 162 -0.75 -4.89 -4.72
N GLU A 163 0.29 -4.09 -4.89
CA GLU A 163 1.08 -3.60 -3.74
C GLU A 163 0.27 -2.75 -2.76
N LYS A 164 -0.67 -1.94 -3.25
CA LYS A 164 -1.62 -1.19 -2.42
C LYS A 164 -2.56 -2.13 -1.68
N ARG A 165 -3.14 -3.12 -2.37
CA ARG A 165 -3.99 -4.16 -1.79
C ARG A 165 -3.27 -4.87 -0.65
N ASP A 166 -2.06 -5.36 -0.87
CA ASP A 166 -1.34 -6.18 0.11
C ASP A 166 -1.00 -5.37 1.36
N LYS A 167 -0.66 -4.07 1.20
CA LYS A 167 -0.48 -3.13 2.31
C LYS A 167 -1.78 -2.92 3.09
N LEU A 168 -2.91 -2.72 2.42
CA LEU A 168 -4.23 -2.53 3.06
C LEU A 168 -4.71 -3.81 3.78
N VAL A 169 -4.51 -4.99 3.19
CA VAL A 169 -4.77 -6.29 3.84
C VAL A 169 -3.92 -6.43 5.10
N ASN A 170 -2.63 -6.06 5.05
CA ASN A 170 -1.77 -6.09 6.23
C ASN A 170 -2.23 -5.11 7.32
N VAL A 171 -2.69 -3.90 6.95
CA VAL A 171 -3.30 -2.96 7.91
C VAL A 171 -4.52 -3.57 8.58
N LEU A 172 -5.45 -4.18 7.83
CA LEU A 172 -6.62 -4.86 8.39
C LEU A 172 -6.23 -6.01 9.33
N LYS A 173 -5.24 -6.84 8.96
CA LYS A 173 -4.74 -7.93 9.81
C LYS A 173 -4.14 -7.40 11.12
N MET A 174 -3.36 -6.32 11.08
CA MET A 174 -2.78 -5.68 12.27
C MET A 174 -3.85 -5.01 13.16
N SER A 175 -4.81 -4.30 12.56
CA SER A 175 -5.92 -3.68 13.29
C SER A 175 -6.82 -4.73 13.95
N TYR A 176 -7.13 -5.83 13.25
CA TYR A 176 -7.88 -6.96 13.81
C TYR A 176 -7.16 -7.57 15.01
N LEU A 177 -5.85 -7.82 14.91
CA LEU A 177 -5.05 -8.35 16.01
C LEU A 177 -5.01 -7.36 17.20
N PHE A 178 -4.87 -6.07 16.95
CA PHE A 178 -4.87 -5.05 18.00
C PHE A 178 -6.18 -5.05 18.79
N VAL A 179 -7.33 -4.97 18.10
CA VAL A 179 -8.66 -4.97 18.74
C VAL A 179 -8.94 -6.32 19.43
N SER A 180 -8.54 -7.45 18.83
CA SER A 180 -8.73 -8.78 19.41
C SER A 180 -7.91 -9.03 20.68
N ASN A 181 -6.80 -8.31 20.86
CA ASN A 181 -5.94 -8.39 22.05
C ASN A 181 -6.19 -7.26 23.07
N MET A 182 -7.17 -6.37 22.83
CA MET A 182 -7.48 -5.33 23.82
C MET A 182 -7.94 -5.96 25.15
N PRO A 183 -7.42 -5.49 26.29
CA PRO A 183 -7.93 -5.90 27.58
C PRO A 183 -9.37 -5.39 27.72
N LYS A 184 -10.33 -6.32 27.79
CA LYS A 184 -11.73 -5.99 28.08
C LYS A 184 -11.78 -5.33 29.45
N LYS A 185 -12.05 -4.02 29.49
CA LYS A 185 -12.38 -3.31 30.73
C LYS A 185 -13.67 -3.94 31.27
N GLN A 186 -13.60 -4.47 32.49
CA GLN A 186 -14.74 -4.97 33.26
C GLN A 186 -15.56 -3.81 33.83
#